data_AF-A0A2V9DD46-F1
#
_entry.id   AF-A0A2V9DD46-F1
#
_cell.length_a   1.000
_cell.length_b   1.000
_cell.length_c   1.000
_cell.angle_alpha   90.00
_cell.angle_beta   90.00
_cell.angle_gamma   90.00
#
_symmetry.space_group_name_H-M   'P 1'
#
loop_
_entity.id
_entity.type
_entity.pdbx_description
1 polymer ?
#
loop_
_entity_poly.entity_id
_entity_poly.type
_entity_poly.pdbx_seq_one_letter_code
_entity_poly.pdbx_strand_id
1 'polypeptide(L)' 'MDGGTMVPVVKQKTCESCGKIFLCHQEEGCWCSAVEVDSAVRQRIQSEYRDCICEGCLRAAATRPKLG' A
#
# COMPACT_ATOMS: atom_id res chain seq x y z
N MET A 1 -35.63 4.81 -1.32
CA MET A 1 -34.87 3.55 -1.26
C MET A 1 -33.92 3.57 -2.43
N ASP A 2 -32.90 4.39 -2.29
CA ASP A 2 -31.94 4.71 -3.33
C ASP A 2 -30.68 3.95 -2.94
N GLY A 3 -30.66 2.68 -3.35
CA GLY A 3 -29.51 1.79 -3.19
C GLY A 3 -28.36 2.31 -4.06
N GLY A 4 -27.60 3.26 -3.52
CA GLY A 4 -26.36 3.72 -4.12
C GLY A 4 -25.36 2.58 -4.14
N THR A 5 -25.15 1.98 -5.31
CA THR A 5 -24.08 1.02 -5.54
C THR A 5 -22.75 1.65 -5.15
N MET A 6 -22.13 1.18 -4.07
CA MET A 6 -20.76 1.54 -3.70
C MET A 6 -19.84 1.00 -4.80
N VAL A 7 -19.41 1.87 -5.71
CA VAL A 7 -18.36 1.53 -6.69
C VAL A 7 -17.02 1.73 -5.98
N PRO A 8 -16.21 0.68 -5.80
CA PRO A 8 -14.89 0.82 -5.20
C PRO A 8 -14.03 1.76 -6.07
N VAL A 9 -13.47 2.80 -5.45
CA VAL A 9 -12.66 3.81 -6.15
C VAL A 9 -11.25 3.28 -6.36
N VAL A 10 -11.08 2.52 -7.44
CA VAL A 10 -9.77 2.02 -7.85
C VAL A 10 -9.00 3.11 -8.59
N LYS A 11 -7.87 3.54 -8.03
CA LYS A 11 -6.97 4.53 -8.62
C LYS A 11 -5.67 3.88 -9.07
N GLN A 12 -5.29 4.09 -10.33
CA GLN A 12 -3.93 3.76 -10.79
C GLN A 12 -2.92 4.73 -10.17
N LYS A 13 -1.88 4.19 -9.57
CA LYS A 13 -0.75 4.92 -9.00
C LYS A 13 0.56 4.33 -9.47
N THR A 14 1.61 5.14 -9.46
CA THR A 14 2.98 4.71 -9.75
C THR A 14 3.72 4.52 -8.44
N CYS A 15 4.33 3.36 -8.25
CA CYS A 15 5.09 3.04 -7.04
C CYS A 15 6.36 3.89 -6.96
N GLU A 16 6.55 4.67 -5.89
CA GLU A 16 7.77 5.46 -5.71
C GLU A 16 9.03 4.59 -5.47
N SER A 17 8.86 3.34 -5.03
CA SER A 17 9.98 2.43 -4.76
C SER A 17 10.53 1.77 -6.03
N CYS A 18 9.67 1.38 -6.99
CA CYS A 18 10.07 0.62 -8.17
C CYS A 18 9.56 1.15 -9.51
N GLY A 19 8.77 2.23 -9.52
CA GLY A 19 8.22 2.84 -10.73
C GLY A 19 7.09 2.06 -11.40
N LYS A 20 6.66 0.91 -10.87
CA LYS A 20 5.56 0.13 -11.46
C LYS A 20 4.21 0.78 -11.21
N ILE A 21 3.34 0.72 -12.20
CA ILE A 21 1.93 1.09 -12.06
C ILE A 21 1.19 -0.02 -11.31
N PHE A 22 0.38 0.36 -10.33
CA PHE A 22 -0.45 -0.54 -9.55
C PHE A 22 -1.81 0.09 -9.25
N LEU A 23 -2.76 -0.76 -8.84
CA LEU A 23 -4.12 -0.34 -8.48
C LEU A 23 -4.22 -0.15 -6.96
N CYS A 24 -4.50 1.09 -6.55
CA CYS A 24 -4.81 1.47 -5.18
C CYS A 24 -6.32 1.55 -5.01
N HIS A 25 -6.87 0.67 -4.18
CA HIS A 25 -8.32 0.54 -4.01
C HIS A 25 -8.89 1.56 -3.01
N GLN A 26 -8.04 2.22 -2.20
CA GLN A 26 -8.39 3.29 -1.22
C GLN A 26 -9.59 2.98 -0.30
N GLU A 27 -10.02 1.72 -0.23
CA GLU A 27 -11.18 1.25 0.52
C GLU A 27 -10.76 0.47 1.77
N GLU A 28 -11.73 0.23 2.66
CA GLU A 28 -11.69 -0.74 3.78
C GLU A 28 -11.54 -2.18 3.26
N GLY A 29 -10.40 -2.47 2.64
CA GLY A 29 -10.18 -3.71 1.89
C GLY A 29 -9.01 -3.66 0.91
N CYS A 30 -8.37 -2.49 0.72
CA CYS A 30 -7.16 -2.41 -0.07
C CYS A 30 -6.12 -3.39 0.50
N TRP A 31 -5.48 -4.17 -0.37
CA TRP A 31 -4.44 -5.14 0.01
C TRP A 31 -3.36 -4.53 0.92
N CYS A 32 -3.09 -3.22 0.83
CA CYS A 32 -2.11 -2.54 1.68
C CYS A 32 -2.49 -2.53 3.16
N SER A 33 -3.78 -2.60 3.48
CA SER A 33 -4.29 -2.71 4.84
C SER A 33 -4.30 -4.17 5.35
N ALA A 34 -4.25 -5.15 4.45
CA ALA A 34 -4.18 -6.57 4.79
C ALA A 34 -2.73 -7.07 4.96
N VAL A 35 -1.73 -6.31 4.50
CA VAL A 35 -0.32 -6.64 4.74
C VAL A 35 0.05 -6.16 6.15
N GLU A 36 0.24 -7.12 7.05
CA GLU A 36 0.85 -6.85 8.35
C GLU A 36 2.32 -6.44 8.16
N VAL A 37 2.63 -5.21 8.56
CA VAL A 37 4.00 -4.68 8.61
C VAL A 37 4.28 -4.17 10.01
N ASP A 38 5.48 -4.42 10.51
CA ASP A 38 5.90 -3.90 11.80
C ASP A 38 5.88 -2.37 11.80
N SER A 39 5.59 -1.78 12.97
CA SER A 39 5.56 -0.34 13.18
C SER A 39 6.83 0.36 12.69
N ALA A 40 8.01 -0.24 12.91
CA ALA A 40 9.29 0.31 12.47
C ALA A 40 9.42 0.30 10.94
N VAL A 41 8.96 -0.76 10.28
CA VAL A 41 8.91 -0.85 8.81
C VAL A 41 7.94 0.18 8.26
N ARG A 42 6.78 0.35 8.90
CA ARG A 42 5.77 1.33 8.50
C ARG A 42 6.29 2.77 8.62
N GLN A 43 6.99 3.10 9.70
CA GLN A 43 7.59 4.43 9.86
C GLN A 43 8.69 4.67 8.84
N ARG A 44 9.52 3.66 8.55
CA ARG A 44 10.53 3.76 7.50
C ARG A 44 9.89 4.06 6.15
N ILE A 45 8.87 3.30 5.75
CA ILE A 45 8.16 3.50 4.48
C ILE A 45 7.60 4.92 4.39
N GLN A 46 6.94 5.40 5.45
CA GLN A 46 6.40 6.76 5.52
C GLN A 46 7.49 7.85 5.50
N SER A 47 8.70 7.54 5.94
CA SER A 47 9.84 8.47 5.90
C SER A 47 10.57 8.47 4.57
N GLU A 48 10.64 7.32 3.87
CA GLU A 48 11.37 7.18 2.60
C GLU A 48 10.51 7.50 1.37
N TYR A 49 9.19 7.30 1.46
CA TYR A 49 8.26 7.51 0.35
C TYR A 49 7.18 8.52 0.75
N ARG A 50 6.90 9.47 -0.14
CA ARG A 50 5.87 10.51 0.05
C ARG A 50 4.51 10.09 -0.51
N ASP A 51 4.49 9.12 -1.41
CA ASP A 51 3.29 8.54 -1.99
C ASP A 51 3.24 7.00 -1.75
N CYS A 52 2.32 6.32 -2.42
CA CYS A 52 2.06 4.91 -2.20
C CYS A 52 3.08 4.02 -2.93
N ILE A 53 3.51 2.95 -2.27
CA ILE A 53 4.26 1.86 -2.90
C ILE A 53 3.34 0.70 -3.27
N CYS A 54 3.73 -0.11 -4.25
CA CYS A 54 2.97 -1.28 -4.68
C CYS A 54 3.09 -2.46 -3.69
N GLU A 55 2.22 -3.46 -3.85
CA GLU A 55 2.16 -4.64 -2.99
C GLU A 55 3.48 -5.39 -2.91
N GLY A 56 4.16 -5.57 -4.04
CA GLY A 56 5.46 -6.25 -4.07
C GLY A 56 6.50 -5.52 -3.22
N CYS A 57 6.57 -4.19 -3.29
CA CYS A 57 7.48 -3.38 -2.49
C CYS A 57 7.10 -3.39 -1.00
N LEU A 58 5.80 -3.31 -0.68
CA LEU A 58 5.33 -3.36 0.70
C LEU A 58 5.65 -4.72 1.35
N ARG A 59 5.33 -5.82 0.65
CA ARG A 59 5.64 -7.18 1.12
C ARG A 59 7.14 -7.40 1.25
N ALA A 60 7.95 -6.94 0.30
CA ALA A 60 9.41 -7.04 0.38
C ALA A 60 9.98 -6.25 1.56
N ALA A 61 9.38 -5.10 1.90
CA ALA A 61 9.73 -4.35 3.11
C ALA A 61 9.29 -5.10 4.38
N ALA A 62 8.16 -5.81 4.35
CA ALA A 62 7.68 -6.65 5.45
C ALA A 62 8.58 -7.87 5.71
N THR A 63 9.09 -8.52 4.67
CA THR A 63 9.95 -9.72 4.79
C THR A 63 11.40 -9.41 5.15
N ARG A 64 11.81 -8.14 5.07
CA ARG A 64 13.15 -7.70 5.52
C ARG A 64 13.00 -6.99 6.87
N PRO A 65 12.87 -7.73 7.99
CA PRO A 65 13.16 -7.12 9.28
C PRO A 65 14.57 -6.57 9.16
N LYS A 66 14.78 -5.32 9.60
CA LYS A 66 16.15 -4.82 9.74
C LYS A 66 16.85 -5.81 10.66
N LEU A 67 17.80 -6.58 10.09
CA LEU A 67 18.84 -7.21 10.85
C LEU A 67 19.52 -6.05 11.57
N GLY A 68 19.23 -5.94 12.87
CA GLY A 68 19.87 -4.98 13.77
C GLY A 68 21.37 -5.21 13.83
#